data_AF-A0A976NYF5-F1
#
_entry.id   AF-A0A976NYF5-F1
#
_cell.length_a   1.000
_cell.length_b   1.000
_cell.length_c   1.000
_cell.angle_alpha   90.00
_cell.angle_beta   90.00
_cell.angle_gamma   90.00
#
_symmetry.space_group_name_H-M   'P 1'
#
loop_
_entity.id
_entity.type
_entity.pdbx_description
1 polymer ?
#
loop_
_entity_poly.entity_id
_entity_poly.type
_entity_poly.pdbx_seq_one_letter_code
_entity_poly.pdbx_strand_id
1 'polypeptide(L)'
;MEVANIPSDQADQGKDVNMVDADSTDGIITLDKVSLLQESVDKTALSMFNALRLLPASNGDDTKKEENKDAIITLANDVLRMVQETDVLIDDLPGLDKTEAEQMEELRRLQIQSEEEAQTLRQVAEEAERWIGRARDSLRVISETCLRR
;
A
#
# COMPACT_ATOMS: atom_id res chain seq x y z
N MET A 1 1.02 67.48 15.34
CA MET A 1 1.43 67.11 16.71
C MET A 1 0.47 66.01 17.15
N GLU A 2 0.66 64.81 16.60
CA GLU A 2 1.57 63.77 17.12
C GLU A 2 0.85 63.00 18.24
N VAL A 3 -0.03 62.09 17.81
CA VAL A 3 -0.50 60.98 18.65
C VAL A 3 0.41 59.80 18.35
N ALA A 4 1.03 59.33 19.42
CA ALA A 4 2.12 58.39 19.44
C ALA A 4 1.75 57.03 18.82
N ASN A 5 2.73 56.54 18.09
CA ASN A 5 2.83 55.23 17.46
C ASN A 5 2.84 54.12 18.53
N ILE A 6 1.81 53.27 18.55
CA ILE A 6 1.85 51.96 19.22
C ILE A 6 1.86 50.91 18.10
N PRO A 7 2.99 50.25 17.79
CA PRO A 7 2.96 49.08 16.94
C PRO A 7 2.41 47.91 17.74
N SER A 8 1.21 47.46 17.37
CA SER A 8 0.71 46.12 17.71
C SER A 8 1.67 45.08 17.14
N ASP A 9 2.19 44.21 18.01
CA ASP A 9 2.77 42.93 17.66
C ASP A 9 1.76 42.14 16.82
N GLN A 10 1.95 42.13 15.50
CA GLN A 10 1.34 41.14 14.63
C GLN A 10 2.08 39.83 14.90
N ALA A 11 1.40 38.96 15.65
CA ALA A 11 1.76 37.56 15.81
C ALA A 11 2.08 36.96 14.44
N ASP A 12 3.35 36.62 14.27
CA ASP A 12 3.87 35.87 13.15
C ASP A 12 3.10 34.56 13.03
N GLN A 13 2.71 34.29 11.79
CA GLN A 13 1.70 33.31 11.43
C GLN A 13 2.16 31.93 11.87
N GLY A 14 1.30 31.23 12.60
CA GLY A 14 1.38 29.78 12.75
C GLY A 14 1.36 29.16 11.37
N LYS A 15 2.55 28.90 10.84
CA LYS A 15 2.73 28.11 9.63
C LYS A 15 2.31 26.70 10.00
N ASP A 16 1.05 26.40 9.70
CA ASP A 16 0.49 25.06 9.71
C ASP A 16 1.52 24.15 9.05
N VAL A 17 2.15 23.31 9.87
CA VAL A 17 3.00 22.24 9.42
C VAL A 17 2.02 21.27 8.78
N ASN A 18 1.81 21.44 7.48
CA ASN A 18 1.05 20.51 6.68
C ASN A 18 1.84 19.21 6.72
N MET A 19 1.49 18.37 7.69
CA MET A 19 1.93 17.00 7.81
C MET A 19 1.30 16.31 6.61
N VAL A 20 2.01 16.37 5.48
CA VAL A 20 1.68 15.61 4.28
C VAL A 20 1.45 14.19 4.75
N ASP A 21 0.22 13.74 4.60
CA ASP A 21 -0.23 12.39 4.90
C ASP A 21 0.72 11.40 4.24
N ALA A 22 1.67 10.90 5.02
CA ALA A 22 2.44 9.71 4.72
C ALA A 22 1.62 8.45 5.05
N ASP A 23 0.32 8.48 4.74
CA ASP A 23 -0.55 7.30 4.74
C ASP A 23 -0.96 7.00 3.29
N SER A 24 0.05 6.79 2.46
CA SER A 24 -0.07 5.92 1.29
C SER A 24 0.66 4.60 1.57
N THR A 25 0.61 4.13 2.82
CA THR A 25 0.93 2.76 3.22
C THR A 25 -0.13 1.75 2.77
N ASP A 26 -0.71 1.97 1.59
CA ASP A 26 -1.51 0.98 0.85
C ASP A 26 -0.60 -0.08 0.14
N GLY A 27 0.73 0.06 0.31
CA GLY A 27 1.75 -0.70 -0.39
C GLY A 27 2.19 -2.02 0.23
N ILE A 28 1.64 -2.47 1.36
CA ILE A 28 2.10 -3.72 2.01
C ILE A 28 1.04 -4.84 1.96
N ILE A 29 -0.25 -4.53 1.79
CA ILE A 29 -1.31 -5.56 1.81
C ILE A 29 -1.81 -5.92 0.38
N THR A 30 -1.43 -5.17 -0.65
CA THR A 30 -1.87 -5.40 -2.04
C THR A 30 -0.94 -6.28 -2.87
N LEU A 31 0.15 -6.80 -2.30
CA LEU A 31 1.27 -7.43 -3.04
C LEU A 31 1.08 -8.91 -3.39
N ASP A 32 -0.14 -9.44 -3.27
CA ASP A 32 -0.45 -10.83 -3.63
C ASP A 32 -1.16 -10.96 -4.99
N LYS A 33 -1.02 -9.96 -5.87
CA LYS A 33 -1.61 -9.99 -7.22
C LYS A 33 -1.07 -11.12 -8.09
N VAL A 34 0.21 -11.48 -7.92
CA VAL A 34 0.80 -12.61 -8.64
C VAL A 34 0.18 -13.93 -8.21
N SER A 35 -0.09 -14.12 -6.91
CA SER A 35 -0.77 -15.34 -6.44
C SER A 35 -2.24 -15.36 -6.84
N LEU A 36 -2.92 -14.21 -6.85
CA LEU A 36 -4.28 -14.08 -7.41
C LEU A 36 -4.31 -14.43 -8.91
N LEU A 37 -3.29 -14.01 -9.67
CA LEU A 37 -3.14 -14.39 -11.07
C LEU A 37 -2.92 -15.90 -11.23
N GLN A 38 -2.08 -16.50 -10.38
CA GLN A 38 -1.87 -17.95 -10.37
C GLN A 38 -3.17 -18.71 -10.09
N GLU A 39 -3.95 -18.30 -9.08
CA GLU A 39 -5.24 -18.91 -8.77
C GLU A 39 -6.24 -18.75 -9.93
N SER A 40 -6.26 -17.57 -10.58
CA SER A 40 -7.11 -17.28 -11.75
C SER A 40 -6.78 -18.20 -12.94
N VAL A 41 -5.49 -18.38 -13.24
CA VAL A 41 -5.01 -19.27 -14.30
C VAL A 41 -5.36 -20.73 -14.00
N ASP A 42 -5.13 -21.19 -12.76
CA ASP A 42 -5.44 -22.56 -12.33
C ASP A 42 -6.94 -22.85 -12.41
N LYS A 43 -7.78 -21.90 -11.97
CA LYS A 43 -9.24 -22.01 -12.08
C LYS A 43 -9.70 -22.06 -13.52
N THR A 44 -9.08 -21.27 -14.40
CA THR A 44 -9.36 -21.29 -15.84
C THR A 44 -9.01 -22.64 -16.46
N ALA A 45 -7.83 -23.17 -16.16
CA ALA A 45 -7.40 -24.48 -16.64
C ALA A 45 -8.32 -25.61 -16.16
N LEU A 46 -8.75 -25.57 -14.89
CA LEU A 46 -9.68 -26.56 -14.33
C LEU A 46 -11.06 -26.49 -14.99
N SER A 47 -11.55 -25.27 -15.27
CA SER A 47 -12.82 -25.07 -15.97
C SER A 47 -12.76 -25.57 -17.41
N MET A 48 -11.68 -25.28 -18.13
CA MET A 48 -11.46 -25.81 -19.49
C MET A 48 -11.36 -27.34 -19.50
N PHE A 49 -10.69 -27.94 -18.51
CA PHE A 49 -10.63 -29.40 -18.37
C PHE A 49 -12.01 -30.00 -18.10
N ASN A 50 -12.78 -29.39 -17.19
CA ASN A 50 -14.16 -29.79 -16.93
C ASN A 50 -15.04 -29.64 -18.18
N ALA A 51 -14.80 -28.62 -19.01
CA ALA A 51 -15.48 -28.44 -20.29
C ALA A 51 -15.21 -29.59 -21.25
N LEU A 52 -13.94 -29.96 -21.41
CA LEU A 52 -13.56 -31.11 -22.25
C LEU A 52 -14.12 -32.44 -21.72
N ARG A 53 -14.32 -32.56 -20.40
CA ARG A 53 -14.94 -33.75 -19.78
C ARG A 53 -16.46 -33.79 -19.94
N LEU A 54 -17.12 -32.63 -19.94
CA LEU A 54 -18.56 -32.49 -20.11
C LEU A 54 -18.99 -32.59 -21.58
N LEU A 55 -18.06 -32.37 -22.52
CA LEU A 55 -18.29 -32.69 -23.92
C LEU A 55 -18.59 -34.20 -24.04
N PRO A 56 -19.79 -34.61 -24.45
CA PRO A 56 -20.09 -36.02 -24.61
C PRO A 56 -19.14 -36.59 -25.68
N ALA A 57 -18.35 -37.61 -25.32
CA ALA A 57 -17.77 -38.49 -26.32
C ALA A 57 -18.93 -38.96 -27.19
N SER A 58 -18.94 -38.51 -28.45
CA SER A 58 -20.02 -38.61 -29.44
C SER A 58 -20.73 -39.97 -29.46
N ASN A 59 -21.63 -40.21 -28.51
CA ASN A 59 -22.41 -41.45 -28.39
C ASN A 59 -23.90 -41.07 -28.41
N GLY A 60 -24.36 -40.59 -29.57
CA GLY A 60 -25.65 -40.90 -30.18
C GLY A 60 -26.96 -40.73 -29.40
N ASP A 61 -27.03 -40.01 -28.28
CA ASP A 61 -28.29 -39.80 -27.53
C ASP A 61 -28.81 -38.36 -27.72
N ASP A 62 -29.75 -38.20 -28.65
CA ASP A 62 -30.27 -36.90 -29.11
C ASP A 62 -31.12 -36.16 -28.06
N THR A 63 -31.60 -36.85 -27.03
CA THR A 63 -32.46 -36.26 -25.99
C THR A 63 -31.69 -35.40 -24.98
N LYS A 64 -30.39 -35.64 -24.80
CA LYS A 64 -29.50 -34.86 -23.90
C LYS A 64 -28.77 -33.72 -24.61
N LYS A 65 -29.02 -33.51 -25.91
CA LYS A 65 -28.28 -32.53 -26.71
C LYS A 65 -28.56 -31.08 -26.33
N GLU A 66 -29.81 -30.71 -26.02
CA GLU A 66 -30.12 -29.31 -25.68
C GLU A 66 -29.62 -28.92 -24.28
N GLU A 67 -29.83 -29.77 -23.26
CA GLU A 67 -29.28 -29.53 -21.91
C GLU A 67 -27.73 -29.50 -21.91
N ASN A 68 -27.09 -30.34 -22.73
CA ASN A 68 -25.64 -30.30 -22.90
C ASN A 68 -25.18 -29.03 -23.65
N LYS A 69 -25.93 -28.55 -24.64
CA LYS A 69 -25.60 -27.31 -25.35
C LYS A 69 -25.67 -26.11 -24.42
N ASP A 70 -26.71 -25.99 -23.61
CA ASP A 70 -26.86 -24.89 -22.66
C ASP A 70 -25.77 -24.91 -21.59
N ALA A 71 -25.39 -26.11 -21.11
CA ALA A 71 -24.27 -26.28 -20.20
C ALA A 71 -22.92 -25.89 -20.85
N ILE A 72 -22.70 -26.27 -22.11
CA ILE A 72 -21.50 -25.90 -22.88
C ILE A 72 -21.44 -24.39 -23.13
N ILE A 73 -22.56 -23.75 -23.46
CA ILE A 73 -22.63 -22.29 -23.69
C ILE A 73 -22.36 -21.53 -22.39
N THR A 74 -22.97 -21.95 -21.29
CA THR A 74 -22.73 -21.35 -19.96
C THR A 74 -21.27 -21.45 -19.58
N LEU A 75 -20.66 -22.62 -19.78
CA LEU A 75 -19.26 -22.86 -19.47
C LEU A 75 -18.30 -22.09 -20.39
N ALA A 76 -18.62 -21.95 -21.67
CA ALA A 76 -17.84 -21.13 -22.60
C ALA A 76 -17.89 -19.64 -22.20
N ASN A 77 -19.04 -19.14 -21.76
CA ASN A 77 -19.17 -17.79 -21.22
C ASN A 77 -18.39 -17.61 -19.92
N ASP A 78 -18.39 -18.61 -19.04
CA ASP A 78 -17.61 -18.59 -17.81
C ASP A 78 -16.10 -18.56 -18.09
N VAL A 79 -15.62 -19.37 -19.05
CA VAL A 79 -14.21 -19.36 -19.49
C VAL A 79 -13.85 -18.01 -20.11
N LEU A 80 -14.72 -17.43 -20.95
CA LEU A 80 -14.48 -16.11 -21.54
C LEU A 80 -14.37 -15.02 -20.47
N ARG A 81 -15.27 -15.03 -19.48
CA ARG A 81 -15.22 -14.09 -18.36
C ARG A 81 -13.93 -14.26 -17.56
N MET A 82 -13.53 -15.49 -17.25
CA MET A 82 -12.29 -15.72 -16.50
C MET A 82 -11.05 -15.24 -17.25
N VAL A 83 -10.99 -15.44 -18.57
CA VAL A 83 -9.89 -14.90 -19.38
C VAL A 83 -9.85 -13.36 -19.34
N GLN A 84 -11.01 -12.69 -19.38
CA GLN A 84 -11.07 -11.24 -19.23
C GLN A 84 -10.63 -10.78 -17.83
N GLU A 85 -11.03 -11.51 -16.79
CA GLU A 85 -10.58 -11.24 -15.41
C GLU A 85 -9.06 -11.44 -15.27
N THR A 86 -8.49 -12.47 -15.90
CA THR A 86 -7.03 -12.68 -15.95
C THR A 86 -6.32 -11.54 -16.69
N ASP A 87 -6.88 -11.04 -17.79
CA ASP A 87 -6.31 -9.94 -18.59
C ASP A 87 -6.23 -8.64 -17.76
N VAL A 88 -7.31 -8.30 -17.06
CA VAL A 88 -7.32 -7.16 -16.13
C VAL A 88 -6.29 -7.35 -15.00
N LEU A 89 -6.16 -8.56 -14.45
CA LEU A 89 -5.16 -8.85 -13.42
C LEU A 89 -3.72 -8.69 -13.94
N ILE A 90 -3.47 -8.98 -15.22
CA ILE A 90 -2.16 -8.78 -15.86
C ILE A 90 -1.85 -7.29 -15.99
N ASP A 91 -2.80 -6.49 -16.49
CA ASP A 91 -2.65 -5.04 -16.63
C ASP A 91 -2.43 -4.36 -15.26
N ASP A 92 -3.02 -4.92 -14.22
CA ASP A 92 -2.94 -4.43 -12.85
C ASP A 92 -1.65 -4.84 -12.11
N LEU A 93 -0.71 -5.55 -12.76
CA LEU A 93 0.54 -6.01 -12.13
C LEU A 93 1.46 -4.82 -11.80
N PRO A 94 1.90 -4.70 -10.53
CA PRO A 94 2.79 -3.62 -10.14
C PRO A 94 4.15 -3.77 -10.82
N GLY A 95 4.65 -2.68 -11.42
CA GLY A 95 5.96 -2.66 -12.03
C GLY A 95 6.03 -3.27 -13.43
N LEU A 96 4.89 -3.56 -14.08
CA LEU A 96 4.82 -4.02 -15.47
C LEU A 96 5.52 -3.05 -16.44
N ASP A 97 5.37 -1.74 -16.19
CA ASP A 97 5.96 -0.67 -17.01
C ASP A 97 7.44 -0.38 -16.72
N LYS A 98 7.98 -0.96 -15.64
CA LYS A 98 9.34 -0.67 -15.17
C LYS A 98 10.28 -1.79 -15.56
N THR A 99 11.45 -1.42 -16.04
CA THR A 99 12.53 -2.39 -16.24
C THR A 99 13.15 -2.82 -14.90
N GLU A 100 13.77 -4.00 -14.86
CA GLU A 100 14.48 -4.49 -13.67
C GLU A 100 15.52 -3.48 -13.15
N ALA A 101 16.23 -2.81 -14.07
CA ALA A 101 17.24 -1.82 -13.73
C ALA A 101 16.62 -0.61 -13.00
N GLU A 102 15.46 -0.13 -13.47
CA GLU A 102 14.73 0.98 -12.82
C GLU A 102 14.16 0.56 -11.48
N GLN A 103 13.65 -0.67 -11.36
CA GLN A 103 13.18 -1.21 -10.08
C GLN A 103 14.33 -1.32 -9.08
N MET A 104 15.50 -1.78 -9.51
CA MET A 104 16.69 -1.89 -8.65
C MET A 104 17.23 -0.54 -8.21
N GLU A 105 17.24 0.45 -9.10
CA GLU A 105 17.67 1.80 -8.76
C GLU A 105 16.68 2.48 -7.79
N GLU A 106 15.38 2.26 -7.99
CA GLU A 106 14.35 2.72 -7.06
C GLU A 106 14.52 2.09 -5.67
N LEU A 107 14.83 0.79 -5.59
CA LEU A 107 15.13 0.13 -4.31
C LEU A 107 16.36 0.74 -3.63
N ARG A 108 17.43 1.03 -4.38
CA ARG A 108 18.60 1.73 -3.82
C ARG A 108 18.25 3.11 -3.31
N ARG A 109 17.48 3.88 -4.08
CA ARG A 109 17.03 5.21 -3.70
C ARG A 109 16.22 5.18 -2.42
N LEU A 110 15.26 4.26 -2.33
CA LEU A 110 14.42 4.07 -1.13
C LEU A 110 15.25 3.63 0.08
N GLN A 111 16.26 2.79 -0.12
CA GLN A 111 17.16 2.37 0.95
C GLN A 111 17.97 3.56 1.50
N ILE A 112 18.51 4.40 0.63
CA ILE A 112 19.24 5.61 1.02
C ILE A 112 18.32 6.56 1.79
N GLN A 113 17.12 6.82 1.27
CA GLN A 113 16.14 7.68 1.94
C GLN A 113 15.75 7.14 3.33
N SER A 114 15.49 5.83 3.42
CA SER A 114 15.17 5.19 4.70
C SER A 114 16.33 5.31 5.71
N GLU A 115 17.58 5.19 5.25
CA GLU A 115 18.74 5.36 6.12
C GLU A 115 18.91 6.81 6.58
N GLU A 116 18.74 7.79 5.70
CA GLU A 116 18.79 9.22 6.02
C GLU A 116 17.69 9.62 7.01
N GLU A 117 16.47 9.13 6.81
CA GLU A 117 15.34 9.33 7.73
C GLU A 117 15.62 8.68 9.08
N ALA A 118 16.14 7.45 9.11
CA ALA A 118 16.49 6.77 10.35
C ALA A 118 17.60 7.51 11.12
N GLN A 119 18.60 8.07 10.42
CA GLN A 119 19.63 8.91 11.04
C GLN A 119 19.04 10.20 11.61
N THR A 120 18.14 10.85 10.87
CA THR A 120 17.44 12.05 11.32
C THR A 120 16.62 11.77 12.58
N LEU A 121 15.86 10.68 12.60
CA LEU A 121 15.09 10.25 13.76
C LEU A 121 15.99 9.99 14.98
N ARG A 122 17.17 9.40 14.80
CA ARG A 122 18.14 9.21 15.89
C ARG A 122 18.63 10.53 16.46
N GLN A 123 18.97 11.49 15.60
CA GLN A 123 19.42 12.82 16.07
C GLN A 123 18.34 13.54 16.86
N VAL A 124 17.10 13.52 16.36
CA VAL A 124 15.94 14.10 17.05
C VAL A 124 15.69 13.40 18.39
N ALA A 125 15.80 12.07 18.44
CA ALA A 125 15.66 11.32 19.69
C ALA A 125 16.74 11.68 20.72
N GLU A 126 18.01 11.78 20.30
CA GLU A 126 19.10 12.21 21.18
C GLU A 126 18.91 13.64 21.71
N GLU A 127 18.41 14.55 20.88
CA GLU A 127 18.07 15.91 21.31
C GLU A 127 16.92 15.90 22.31
N ALA A 128 15.88 15.13 22.06
CA ALA A 128 14.76 14.96 22.99
C ALA A 128 15.25 14.40 24.34
N GLU A 129 16.12 13.38 24.35
CA GLU A 129 16.73 12.85 25.58
C GLU A 129 17.52 13.92 26.35
N ARG A 130 18.30 14.75 25.64
CA ARG A 130 19.03 15.87 26.25
C ARG A 130 18.06 16.87 26.89
N TRP A 131 16.96 17.22 26.22
CA TRP A 131 15.95 18.14 26.76
C TRP A 131 15.24 17.54 27.97
N ILE A 132 14.86 16.26 27.92
CA ILE A 132 14.27 15.54 29.05
C ILE A 132 15.23 15.50 30.24
N GLY A 133 16.51 15.25 30.00
CA GLY A 133 17.56 15.30 31.03
C GLY A 133 17.61 16.66 31.74
N ARG A 134 17.66 17.75 30.97
CA ARG A 134 17.67 19.12 31.54
C ARG A 134 16.38 19.45 32.30
N ALA A 135 15.23 19.05 31.78
CA ALA A 135 13.95 19.25 32.45
C ALA A 135 13.92 18.51 33.80
N ARG A 136 14.40 17.25 33.83
CA ARG A 136 14.51 16.45 35.05
C ARG A 136 15.45 17.09 36.08
N ASP A 137 16.61 17.57 35.65
CA ASP A 137 17.57 18.22 36.55
C ASP A 137 17.00 19.53 37.12
N SER A 138 16.29 20.30 36.30
CA SER A 138 15.60 21.52 36.75
C SER A 138 14.52 21.20 37.79
N LEU A 139 13.70 20.18 37.55
CA LEU A 139 12.70 19.70 38.52
C LEU A 139 13.35 19.21 39.82
N ARG A 140 14.50 18.55 39.74
CA ARG A 140 15.26 18.11 40.93
C ARG A 140 15.74 19.30 41.77
N VAL A 141 16.29 20.34 41.14
CA VAL A 141 16.71 21.56 41.87
C VAL A 141 15.51 22.21 42.56
N ILE A 142 14.36 22.31 41.87
CA ILE A 142 13.13 22.85 42.45
C ILE A 142 12.68 22.00 43.65
N SER A 143 12.64 20.67 43.53
CA SER A 143 12.22 19.81 44.64
C SER A 143 13.15 19.92 45.86
N GLU A 144 14.47 19.95 45.65
CA GLU A 144 15.46 20.11 46.71
C GLU A 144 15.36 21.48 47.41
N THR A 145 15.03 22.55 46.67
CA THR A 145 14.81 23.89 47.25
C THR A 145 13.49 24.01 48.01
N CYS A 146 12.43 23.34 47.54
CA CYS A 146 11.12 23.31 48.21
C CYS A 146 11.13 22.44 49.48
N LEU A 147 11.94 21.38 49.54
CA LEU A 147 12.06 20.52 50.73
C LEU A 147 12.95 21.11 51.84
N ARG A 148 13.71 22.17 51.55
CA ARG A 148 14.59 22.87 52.52
C ARG A 148 13.96 24.11 53.16
N ARG A 149 12.76 24.51 52.75
CA ARG A 149 11.92 25.48 53.46
C ARG A 149 10.91 24.76 54.33
#